data_AF-A0A8J7KBN8-F1
#
_entry.id   AF-A0A8J7KBN8-F1
#
_cell.length_a   1.000
_cell.length_b   1.000
_cell.length_c   1.000
_cell.angle_alpha   90.00
_cell.angle_beta   90.00
_cell.angle_gamma   90.00
#
_symmetry.space_group_name_H-M   'P 1'
#
loop_
_entity.id
_entity.type
_entity.pdbx_description
1 polymer ?
#
loop_
_entity_poly.entity_id
_entity_poly.type
_entity_poly.pdbx_seq_one_letter_code
_entity_poly.pdbx_strand_id
1 'polypeptide(L)' 'MQPQTLSFNTLNSETLAPTEQSLQQIVRRVLSTGRITTAERIWFHHIILSDLTLTPETLTQVRRLFDRLQMGLIKVLD' A
#
# COMPACT_ATOMS: atom_id res chain seq x y z
N MET A 1 18.55 4.31 -44.72
CA MET A 1 17.72 5.35 -44.07
C MET A 1 16.93 4.68 -42.95
N GLN A 2 17.09 5.12 -41.71
CA GLN A 2 16.22 4.70 -40.59
C GLN A 2 14.86 5.42 -40.72
N PRO A 3 13.82 4.94 -40.03
CA PRO A 3 13.63 5.49 -38.69
C PRO A 3 13.46 4.41 -37.62
N GLN A 4 14.10 4.69 -36.49
CA GLN A 4 14.01 3.93 -35.25
C GLN A 4 12.62 4.17 -34.65
N THR A 5 11.86 3.12 -34.39
CA THR A 5 10.63 3.23 -33.60
C THR A 5 11.04 3.39 -32.13
N LEU A 6 11.06 4.63 -31.67
CA LEU A 6 10.97 4.99 -30.25
C LEU A 6 9.67 4.41 -29.70
N SER A 7 9.72 3.22 -29.12
CA SER A 7 8.68 2.83 -28.17
C SER A 7 8.91 3.65 -26.91
N PHE A 8 8.20 4.77 -26.83
CA PHE A 8 8.05 5.53 -25.61
C PHE A 8 7.60 4.57 -24.53
N ASN A 9 8.42 4.47 -23.48
CA ASN A 9 8.13 3.75 -22.27
C ASN A 9 6.76 4.24 -21.77
N THR A 10 5.72 3.43 -21.95
CA THR A 10 4.40 3.73 -21.42
C THR A 10 4.56 3.83 -19.92
N LEU A 11 4.68 5.06 -19.43
CA LEU A 11 4.36 5.43 -18.07
C LEU A 11 2.90 5.04 -17.90
N ASN A 12 2.67 3.80 -17.46
CA ASN A 12 1.40 3.34 -16.99
C ASN A 12 1.09 4.16 -15.73
N SER A 13 0.50 5.33 -15.97
CA SER A 13 -0.39 6.02 -15.05
C SER A 13 -1.68 5.20 -14.93
N GLU A 14 -1.54 3.90 -14.63
CA GLU A 14 -2.66 3.10 -14.17
C GLU A 14 -3.00 3.67 -12.80
N THR A 15 -4.21 4.21 -12.71
CA THR A 15 -4.87 4.41 -11.44
C THR A 15 -5.11 3.00 -10.89
N LEU A 16 -4.08 2.40 -10.30
CA LEU A 16 -4.13 1.03 -9.83
C LEU A 16 -5.13 1.03 -8.67
N ALA A 17 -6.30 0.46 -8.93
CA ALA A 17 -7.15 -0.03 -7.84
C ALA A 17 -6.23 -0.77 -6.85
N PRO A 18 -6.37 -0.53 -5.53
CA PRO A 18 -5.44 -1.06 -4.55
C PRO A 18 -5.33 -2.56 -4.71
N THR A 19 -4.19 -3.03 -5.23
CA THR A 19 -3.91 -4.46 -5.33
C THR A 19 -3.36 -4.94 -3.99
N GLU A 20 -3.58 -6.23 -3.68
CA GLU A 20 -3.01 -6.85 -2.49
C GLU A 20 -1.48 -6.69 -2.43
N GLN A 21 -0.79 -6.67 -3.58
CA GLN A 21 0.66 -6.47 -3.67
C GLN A 21 1.08 -5.07 -3.18
N SER A 22 0.38 -4.02 -3.61
CA SER A 22 0.63 -2.65 -3.13
C SER A 22 0.39 -2.54 -1.63
N LEU A 23 -0.65 -3.22 -1.12
CA LEU A 23 -0.95 -3.28 0.31
C LEU A 23 0.17 -3.94 1.10
N GLN A 24 0.64 -5.12 0.66
CA GLN A 24 1.74 -5.80 1.34
C GLN A 24 3.02 -4.98 1.39
N GLN A 25 3.36 -4.27 0.31
CA GLN A 25 4.54 -3.40 0.28
C GLN A 25 4.44 -2.27 1.31
N ILE A 26 3.28 -1.60 1.39
CA ILE A 26 3.06 -0.52 2.34
C ILE A 26 3.06 -1.07 3.78
N VAL A 27 2.35 -2.18 4.04
CA VAL A 27 2.32 -2.81 5.37
C VAL A 27 3.74 -3.16 5.84
N ARG A 28 4.54 -3.79 4.99
CA ARG A 28 5.94 -4.14 5.32
C ARG A 28 6.77 -2.89 5.61
N ARG A 29 6.63 -1.84 4.80
CA ARG A 29 7.34 -0.57 5.02
C ARG A 29 6.95 0.05 6.36
N VAL A 30 5.66 0.15 6.67
CA VAL A 30 5.16 0.74 7.91
C VAL A 30 5.59 -0.08 9.13
N LEU A 31 5.49 -1.41 9.07
CA LEU A 31 5.91 -2.28 10.16
C LEU A 31 7.41 -2.23 10.42
N SER A 32 8.23 -2.03 9.38
CA SER A 32 9.68 -1.90 9.50
C SER A 32 10.11 -0.52 10.01
N THR A 33 9.45 0.54 9.55
CA THR A 33 9.83 1.92 9.88
C THR A 33 9.15 2.46 11.13
N GLY A 34 8.05 1.83 11.57
CA GLY A 34 7.19 2.35 12.63
C GLY A 34 6.53 3.67 12.25
N ARG A 35 6.41 3.97 10.96
CA ARG A 35 5.93 5.26 10.44
C ARG A 35 4.88 5.04 9.37
N ILE A 36 3.79 5.77 9.43
CA ILE A 36 2.71 5.77 8.45
C ILE A 36 2.36 7.21 8.10
N THR A 37 2.06 7.51 6.85
CA THR A 37 1.55 8.85 6.47
C THR A 37 0.04 8.95 6.69
N THR A 38 -0.49 10.17 6.83
CA THR A 38 -1.94 10.42 6.88
C THR A 38 -2.65 9.83 5.66
N ALA A 39 -2.06 9.98 4.46
CA ALA A 39 -2.60 9.42 3.21
C ALA A 39 -2.66 7.88 3.25
N GLU A 40 -1.59 7.23 3.69
CA GLU A 40 -1.57 5.76 3.83
C GLU A 40 -2.59 5.28 4.85
N ARG A 41 -2.77 5.99 5.97
CA ARG A 41 -3.78 5.65 6.98
C ARG A 41 -5.20 5.71 6.42
N ILE A 42 -5.53 6.75 5.65
CA ILE A 42 -6.84 6.88 4.98
C ILE A 42 -7.02 5.74 3.98
N TRP A 43 -5.99 5.46 3.19
CA TRP A 43 -5.99 4.38 2.21
C TRP A 43 -6.19 2.99 2.84
N PHE A 44 -5.52 2.72 3.97
CA PHE A 44 -5.75 1.48 4.76
C PHE A 44 -7.19 1.36 5.25
N HIS A 45 -7.78 2.47 5.70
CA HIS A 45 -9.18 2.49 6.12
C HIS A 45 -10.11 2.12 4.96
N HIS A 46 -9.86 2.70 3.78
CA HIS A 46 -10.59 2.37 2.55
C HIS A 46 -10.47 0.89 2.18
N ILE A 47 -9.27 0.31 2.32
CA ILE A 47 -9.05 -1.12 2.02
C ILE A 47 -9.82 -2.02 2.98
N ILE A 48 -9.82 -1.73 4.28
CA ILE A 48 -10.59 -2.53 5.25
C ILE A 48 -12.09 -2.48 4.96
N LEU A 49 -12.58 -1.33 4.51
CA LEU A 49 -13.98 -1.13 4.17
C LEU A 49 -14.34 -1.64 2.76
N SER A 50 -13.35 -1.99 1.95
CA SER A 50 -13.54 -2.53 0.60
C SER A 50 -13.68 -4.05 0.62
N ASP A 51 -14.43 -4.62 -0.33
CA ASP A 51 -14.52 -6.07 -0.57
C ASP A 51 -13.24 -6.64 -1.21
N LEU A 52 -12.07 -6.08 -0.89
CA LEU A 52 -10.80 -6.60 -1.39
C LEU A 52 -10.53 -7.95 -0.74
N THR A 53 -10.54 -9.01 -1.55
CA THR A 53 -10.17 -10.35 -1.10
C THR A 53 -8.70 -10.36 -0.70
N LEU A 54 -8.43 -10.45 0.60
CA LEU A 54 -7.07 -10.57 1.15
C LEU A 54 -6.77 -12.02 1.48
N THR A 55 -5.53 -12.44 1.21
CA THR A 55 -5.04 -13.72 1.75
C THR A 55 -4.99 -13.68 3.28
N PRO A 56 -5.08 -14.82 3.97
CA PRO A 56 -4.98 -14.89 5.44
C PRO A 56 -3.68 -14.29 5.99
N GLU A 57 -2.58 -14.43 5.23
CA GLU A 57 -1.30 -13.84 5.59
C GLU A 57 -1.36 -12.31 5.54
N THR A 58 -1.88 -11.73 4.45
CA THR A 58 -2.05 -10.28 4.34
C THR A 58 -2.97 -9.73 5.42
N LEU A 59 -4.10 -10.40 5.68
CA LEU A 59 -5.04 -10.03 6.74
C LEU A 59 -4.35 -9.99 8.11
N THR A 60 -3.48 -10.96 8.39
CA THR A 60 -2.69 -11.03 9.64
C THR A 60 -1.72 -9.86 9.75
N GLN A 61 -1.04 -9.49 8.65
CA GLN A 61 -0.12 -8.35 8.64
C GLN A 61 -0.85 -7.01 8.81
N VAL A 62 -2.02 -6.85 8.17
CA VAL A 62 -2.88 -5.67 8.33
C VAL A 62 -3.36 -5.54 9.77
N ARG A 63 -3.85 -6.62 10.40
CA ARG A 63 -4.25 -6.60 11.82
C ARG A 63 -3.10 -6.17 12.73
N ARG A 64 -1.91 -6.74 12.55
CA ARG A 64 -0.72 -6.34 13.33
C ARG A 64 -0.37 -4.86 13.18
N LEU A 65 -0.54 -4.31 11.98
CA LEU A 65 -0.34 -2.89 11.73
C LEU A 65 -1.37 -2.04 12.48
N PHE A 66 -2.64 -2.43 12.49
CA PHE A 66 -3.68 -1.77 13.27
C PHE A 66 -3.44 -1.84 14.78
N ASP A 67 -3.07 -3.01 15.30
CA ASP A 67 -2.76 -3.18 16.73
C ASP A 67 -1.62 -2.23 17.14
N ARG A 68 -0.54 -2.19 16.35
CA ARG A 68 0.60 -1.30 16.60
C ARG A 68 0.23 0.18 16.48
N LEU A 69 -0.71 0.53 15.60
CA LEU A 69 -1.22 1.89 15.49
C LEU A 69 -2.03 2.27 16.74
N GLN A 70 -2.92 1.38 17.21
CA GLN A 70 -3.73 1.60 18.42
C GLN A 70 -2.87 1.67 19.69
N MET A 71 -1.80 0.88 19.76
CA MET A 71 -0.83 0.91 20.86
C MET A 71 0.09 2.14 20.82
N GLY A 72 0.01 2.99 19.78
CA GLY A 72 0.88 4.15 19.62
C GLY A 72 2.33 3.81 19.23
N LEU A 73 2.58 2.58 18.75
CA LEU A 73 3.91 2.10 18.32
C LEU A 73 4.24 2.50 16.88
N ILE A 74 3.24 2.96 16.11
CA ILE A 74 3.41 3.54 14.79
C ILE A 74 3.13 5.03 14.88
N LYS A 75 4.10 5.84 14.46
CA LYS A 75 3.97 7.29 14.38
C LYS A 75 3.28 7.67 13.07
N VAL A 76 2.18 8.42 13.16
CA VAL A 76 1.57 9.06 12.00
C VAL A 76 2.40 10.30 11.64
N LEU A 77 2.80 10.38 10.38
CA LEU A 77 3.48 11.49 9.76
C LEU A 77 2.50 12.22 8.86
N ASP A 78 2.57 13.54 8.83
CA ASP A 78 1.88 14.36 7.82
C ASP A 78 2.67 14.41 6.52
#